data_AF-A0A9E4AS55-F1
#
_entry.id   AF-A0A9E4AS55-F1
#
_cell.length_a   1.000
_cell.length_b   1.000
_cell.length_c   1.000
_cell.angle_alpha   90.00
_cell.angle_beta   90.00
_cell.angle_gamma   90.00
#
_symmetry.space_group_name_H-M   'P 1'
#
loop_
_entity.id
_entity.type
_entity.pdbx_description
1 polymer ?
#
loop_
_entity_poly.entity_id
_entity_poly.type
_entity_poly.pdbx_seq_one_letter_code
_entity_poly.pdbx_strand_id
1 'polypeptide(L)'
;MESPNDNPDGPTTIKASEFKAKCLELMDEVAATGREIVITKNGRPVSRLVPYREKPQMPFGRNHDKIRILGDIVSPMPAEWFEGPEDPDKGLV
;
A
#
# COMPACT_ATOMS: atom_id res chain seq x y z
N MET A 1 25.81 -17.66 2.02
CA MET A 1 24.61 -18.43 1.62
C MET A 1 23.50 -18.00 2.58
N GLU A 2 23.17 -16.71 2.55
CA GLU A 2 22.36 -16.09 3.60
C GLU A 2 20.99 -15.70 3.06
N SER A 3 19.96 -16.09 3.81
CA SER A 3 18.60 -15.58 3.69
C SER A 3 17.94 -15.74 5.07
N PRO A 4 17.06 -14.82 5.49
CA PRO A 4 17.34 -13.38 5.59
C PRO A 4 16.75 -12.76 6.88
N ASN A 5 17.43 -11.71 7.35
CA ASN A 5 16.93 -10.62 8.19
C ASN A 5 16.41 -10.97 9.60
N ASP A 6 17.30 -10.85 10.58
CA ASP A 6 17.04 -10.76 12.02
C ASP A 6 16.62 -9.33 12.41
N ASN A 7 15.53 -8.84 11.81
CA ASN A 7 14.92 -7.57 12.21
C ASN A 7 13.74 -7.90 13.14
N PRO A 8 13.82 -7.63 14.45
CA PRO A 8 12.79 -8.05 15.41
C PRO A 8 11.41 -7.43 15.16
N ASP A 9 11.37 -6.33 14.38
CA ASP A 9 10.14 -5.63 13.97
C ASP A 9 9.76 -5.87 12.50
N GLY A 10 10.48 -6.75 11.78
CA GLY A 10 10.23 -7.07 10.38
C GLY A 10 9.18 -8.18 10.19
N PRO A 11 8.55 -8.27 9.00
CA PRO A 11 7.57 -9.32 8.73
C PRO A 11 8.25 -10.70 8.71
N THR A 12 7.67 -11.65 9.44
CA THR A 12 8.20 -13.03 9.54
C THR A 12 8.31 -13.64 8.15
N THR A 13 9.46 -14.22 7.80
CA THR A 13 9.70 -14.74 6.45
C THR A 13 9.83 -16.27 6.46
N ILE A 14 9.06 -16.95 5.61
CA ILE A 14 9.07 -18.41 5.49
C ILE A 14 9.24 -18.88 4.05
N LYS A 15 9.64 -20.14 3.85
CA LYS A 15 9.71 -20.76 2.52
C LYS A 15 8.33 -21.24 2.08
N ALA A 16 8.07 -21.26 0.77
CA ALA A 16 6.84 -21.79 0.19
C ALA A 16 6.57 -23.26 0.55
N SER A 17 7.62 -24.06 0.76
CA SER A 17 7.50 -25.45 1.22
C SER A 17 6.98 -25.54 2.66
N GLU A 18 7.40 -24.64 3.53
CA GLU A 18 6.93 -24.58 4.92
C GLU A 18 5.51 -24.03 4.98
N PHE A 19 5.22 -22.97 4.21
CA PHE A 19 3.85 -22.46 4.05
C PHE A 19 2.88 -23.57 3.61
N LYS A 20 3.26 -24.39 2.61
CA LYS A 20 2.43 -25.51 2.16
C LYS A 20 2.17 -26.55 3.26
N ALA A 21 3.14 -26.80 4.14
CA ALA A 21 3.02 -27.78 5.21
C ALA A 21 2.16 -27.28 6.40
N LYS A 22 2.21 -25.98 6.72
CA LYS A 22 1.55 -25.37 7.88
C LYS A 22 0.46 -24.37 7.52
N CYS A 23 -0.10 -24.47 6.31
CA CYS A 23 -0.90 -23.41 5.69
C CYS A 23 -2.05 -22.92 6.58
N LEU A 24 -2.86 -23.84 7.13
CA LEU A 24 -4.03 -23.50 7.96
C LEU A 24 -3.64 -22.89 9.30
N GLU A 25 -2.65 -23.47 9.99
CA GLU A 25 -2.13 -22.95 11.26
C GLU A 25 -1.61 -21.51 11.11
N LEU A 26 -0.89 -21.23 10.02
CA LEU A 26 -0.39 -19.89 9.72
C LEU A 26 -1.52 -18.92 9.38
N MET A 27 -2.60 -19.36 8.73
CA MET A 27 -3.79 -18.51 8.52
C MET A 27 -4.42 -18.11 9.85
N ASP A 28 -4.58 -19.06 10.76
CA ASP A 28 -5.15 -18.83 12.09
C ASP A 28 -4.25 -17.90 12.93
N GLU A 29 -2.93 -18.12 12.91
CA GLU A 29 -1.96 -17.26 13.59
C GLU A 29 -1.99 -15.82 13.06
N VAL A 30 -2.01 -15.64 11.74
CA VAL A 30 -2.08 -14.31 11.12
C VAL A 30 -3.41 -13.63 11.44
N ALA A 31 -4.53 -14.37 11.44
CA ALA A 31 -5.83 -13.85 11.81
C ALA A 31 -5.87 -13.41 13.29
N ALA A 32 -5.28 -14.18 14.19
CA ALA A 32 -5.28 -13.91 15.63
C ALA A 32 -4.32 -12.78 16.03
N THR A 33 -3.10 -12.77 15.47
CA THR A 33 -2.03 -11.83 15.86
C THR A 33 -2.03 -10.55 15.04
N GLY A 34 -2.55 -10.61 13.81
CA GLY A 34 -2.45 -9.53 12.84
C GLY A 34 -1.03 -9.30 12.28
N ARG A 35 -0.05 -10.14 12.63
CA ARG A 35 1.31 -10.07 12.09
C ARG A 35 1.34 -10.64 10.68
N GLU A 36 2.03 -9.97 9.77
CA GLU A 36 2.13 -10.43 8.38
C GLU A 36 3.31 -11.39 8.18
N ILE A 37 3.15 -12.33 7.25
CA ILE A 37 4.17 -13.33 6.91
C ILE A 37 4.54 -13.19 5.43
N VAL A 38 5.83 -13.08 5.12
CA VAL A 38 6.35 -13.08 3.75
C VAL A 38 6.69 -14.51 3.34
N ILE A 39 6.12 -14.95 2.22
CA ILE A 39 6.36 -16.27 1.64
C ILE A 39 7.39 -16.12 0.52
N THR A 40 8.47 -16.89 0.60
CA THR A 40 9.57 -16.88 -0.37
C THR A 40 9.65 -18.18 -1.17
N LYS A 41 10.09 -18.10 -2.42
CA LYS A 41 10.43 -19.26 -3.27
C LYS A 41 11.84 -19.03 -3.81
N ASN A 42 12.74 -19.99 -3.59
CA ASN A 42 14.15 -19.88 -3.97
C ASN A 42 14.83 -18.61 -3.45
N GLY A 43 14.55 -18.23 -2.19
CA GLY A 43 15.10 -17.04 -1.54
C GLY A 43 14.49 -15.70 -1.99
N ARG A 44 13.55 -15.72 -2.95
CA ARG A 44 12.87 -14.51 -3.43
C ARG A 44 11.47 -14.39 -2.84
N PRO A 45 11.08 -13.24 -2.28
CA PRO A 45 9.69 -12.98 -1.88
C PRO A 45 8.73 -13.15 -3.06
N VAL A 46 7.65 -13.90 -2.86
CA VAL A 46 6.64 -14.16 -3.90
C VAL A 46 5.21 -13.82 -3.48
N SER A 47 4.91 -13.85 -2.18
CA SER A 47 3.60 -13.51 -1.64
C SER A 47 3.71 -13.08 -0.18
N ARG A 48 2.62 -12.53 0.36
CA ARG A 48 2.46 -12.18 1.78
C ARG A 48 1.11 -12.66 2.29
N LEU A 49 1.09 -13.28 3.46
CA LEU A 49 -0.12 -13.59 4.21
C LEU A 49 -0.39 -12.46 5.19
N VAL A 50 -1.58 -11.87 5.11
CA VAL A 50 -2.01 -10.73 5.91
C VAL A 50 -3.36 -11.04 6.54
N PRO A 51 -3.68 -10.49 7.72
CA PRO A 51 -5.00 -10.70 8.31
C PRO A 51 -6.08 -10.15 7.39
N TYR A 52 -7.13 -10.94 7.18
CA TYR A 52 -8.33 -10.43 6.52
C TYR A 52 -9.05 -9.48 7.48
N ARG A 53 -9.31 -8.25 7.01
CA ARG A 53 -10.13 -7.27 7.72
C ARG A 53 -11.26 -6.85 6.82
N GLU A 54 -12.50 -6.95 7.32
CA GLU A 54 -13.64 -6.36 6.63
C GLU A 54 -13.37 -4.87 6.46
N LYS A 55 -13.36 -4.42 5.21
CA LYS A 55 -13.40 -2.98 4.96
C LYS A 55 -14.75 -2.50 5.48
N PRO A 56 -14.78 -1.50 6.37
CA PRO A 56 -16.05 -0.93 6.78
C PRO A 56 -16.78 -0.51 5.52
N GLN A 57 -18.04 -0.93 5.40
CA GLN A 57 -18.93 -0.44 4.36
C GLN A 57 -18.95 1.08 4.51
N MET A 58 -18.23 1.79 3.65
CA MET A 58 -18.32 3.24 3.59
C MET A 58 -19.61 3.51 2.84
N PRO A 59 -20.68 4.00 3.50
CA PRO A 59 -21.85 4.41 2.76
C PRO A 59 -21.40 5.48 1.76
N PHE A 60 -21.71 5.26 0.49
CA PHE A 60 -21.53 6.29 -0.52
C PHE A 60 -22.25 7.54 -0.03
N GLY A 61 -21.55 8.68 -0.01
CA GLY A 61 -22.11 9.88 0.59
C GLY A 61 -22.10 9.89 2.13
N ARG A 62 -21.10 9.32 2.81
CA ARG A 62 -20.91 9.52 4.27
C ARG A 62 -20.92 10.99 4.70
N ASN A 63 -20.54 11.87 3.77
CA ASN A 63 -20.57 13.32 3.93
C ASN A 63 -21.57 13.98 2.96
N HIS A 64 -22.53 13.23 2.43
CA HIS A 64 -23.69 13.80 1.77
C HIS A 64 -24.31 14.82 2.73
N ASP A 65 -24.61 16.01 2.22
CA ASP A 65 -25.08 17.20 2.97
C ASP A 65 -24.10 17.83 3.99
N LYS A 66 -22.92 17.22 4.21
CA LYS A 66 -21.86 17.81 5.04
C LYS A 66 -20.78 18.53 4.23
N ILE A 67 -20.78 18.38 2.90
CA ILE A 67 -19.84 19.04 2.01
C ILE A 67 -20.52 20.25 1.38
N ARG A 68 -19.86 21.41 1.47
CA ARG A 68 -20.29 22.63 0.79
C ARG A 68 -19.17 23.11 -0.12
N ILE A 69 -19.51 23.40 -1.36
CA ILE A 69 -18.61 24.08 -2.30
C ILE A 69 -18.62 25.57 -1.92
N LEU A 70 -17.46 26.09 -1.49
CA LEU A 70 -17.33 27.48 -1.03
C LEU A 70 -16.96 28.48 -2.13
N GLY A 71 -16.66 27.99 -3.34
CA GLY A 71 -16.25 28.81 -4.48
C GLY A 71 -16.40 28.03 -5.79
N ASP A 72 -15.99 28.64 -6.90
CA ASP A 72 -16.03 27.94 -8.18
C ASP A 72 -14.91 26.88 -8.27
N ILE A 73 -15.31 25.65 -8.54
CA ILE A 73 -14.40 24.49 -8.66
C ILE A 73 -14.32 23.95 -10.09
N VAL A 74 -15.09 24.52 -11.01
CA VAL A 74 -15.21 24.05 -12.40
C VAL A 74 -14.42 24.96 -13.34
N SER A 75 -14.28 26.24 -12.99
CA SER A 75 -13.48 27.18 -13.77
C SER A 75 -12.04 26.71 -13.97
N PRO A 76 -11.42 27.04 -15.13
CA PRO A 76 -10.01 26.78 -15.38
C PRO A 76 -9.14 27.36 -14.26
N MET A 77 -8.10 26.63 -13.86
CA MET A 77 -7.11 27.12 -12.92
C MET A 77 -6.37 28.35 -13.49
N PRO A 78 -5.94 29.31 -12.65
CA PRO A 78 -5.20 30.49 -13.11
C PRO A 78 -3.91 30.08 -13.82
N ALA A 79 -3.54 30.79 -14.89
CA ALA A 79 -2.35 30.49 -15.71
C ALA A 79 -1.05 30.51 -14.88
N GLU A 80 -1.00 31.38 -13.87
CA GLU A 80 0.10 31.54 -12.90
C GLU A 80 0.44 30.24 -12.16
N TRP A 81 -0.52 29.31 -12.01
CA TRP A 81 -0.28 28.00 -11.38
C TRP A 81 0.53 27.04 -12.27
N PHE A 82 0.62 27.34 -13.57
CA PHE A 82 1.32 26.56 -14.57
C PHE A 82 2.58 27.27 -15.08
N GLU A 83 2.87 28.48 -14.60
CA GLU A 83 4.14 29.16 -14.82
C GLU A 83 5.21 28.48 -13.95
N GLY A 84 5.86 27.45 -14.53
CA GLY A 84 7.13 26.97 -14.01
C GLY A 84 8.21 28.06 -14.14
N PRO A 85 9.32 27.96 -13.39
CA PRO A 85 10.44 28.89 -13.57
C PRO A 85 10.81 28.97 -15.05
N GLU A 86 11.02 30.19 -15.56
CA GLU A 86 11.39 30.42 -16.96
C GLU A 86 12.59 29.55 -17.30
N ASP A 87 12.38 28.60 -18.22
CA ASP A 87 13.42 27.69 -18.70
C ASP A 87 14.51 28.52 -19.39
N PRO A 88 15.73 28.63 -18.82
CA PRO A 88 16.79 29.47 -19.35
C PRO A 88 17.28 29.00 -20.72
N ASP A 89 16.93 27.79 -21.15
CA ASP A 89 17.40 27.20 -22.42
C ASP A 89 16.46 27.47 -23.62
N LYS A 90 15.35 28.21 -23.43
CA LYS A 90 14.39 28.55 -24.52
C LYS A 90 14.92 29.49 -25.62
N GLY A 91 16.20 29.86 -25.59
CA GLY A 91 16.83 30.77 -26.54
C GLY A 91 17.78 30.14 -27.55
N LEU A 92 17.96 28.82 -27.58
CA LEU A 92 18.88 28.16 -28.53
C LEU A 92 18.11 27.49 -29.67
N VAL A 93 17.77 28.28 -30.70
CA VAL A 93 17.53 27.79 -32.07
C VAL A 93 18.42 28.55 -33.04
#